data_AF-A0A7J4PB29-F1
#
_entry.id   AF-A0A7J4PB29-F1
#
_cell.length_a   1.000
_cell.length_b   1.000
_cell.length_c   1.000
_cell.angle_alpha   90.00
_cell.angle_beta   90.00
_cell.angle_gamma   90.00
#
_symmetry.space_group_name_H-M   'P 1'
#
loop_
_entity.id
_entity.type
_entity.pdbx_description
1 polymer ?
#
loop_
_entity_poly.entity_id
_entity_poly.type
_entity_poly.pdbx_seq_one_letter_code
_entity_poly.pdbx_strand_id
1 'polypeptide(L)'
;MTSCDGTHNPTMADAYLGAGAKAYVGWNKPVTVNHGNKWAVEDFDMFCAKGYSVQQVVDNTPRDGWPYRAKLTYYGDGSLTLT
;
A
#
# COMPACT_ATOMS: atom_id res chain seq x y z
N MET A 1 -10.05 13.66 -9.73
CA MET A 1 -10.57 12.93 -8.54
C MET A 1 -9.41 12.25 -7.84
N THR A 2 -9.42 12.25 -6.51
CA THR A 2 -8.41 11.59 -5.66
C THR A 2 -8.98 10.31 -5.06
N SER A 3 -8.12 9.33 -4.82
CA SER A 3 -8.40 8.13 -4.04
C SER A 3 -7.86 8.27 -2.61
N CYS A 4 -8.12 7.27 -1.77
CA CYS A 4 -7.83 7.25 -0.35
C CYS A 4 -6.33 7.29 -0.02
N ASP A 5 -6.01 7.97 1.08
CA ASP A 5 -4.70 8.09 1.70
C ASP A 5 -4.62 7.22 2.96
N GLY A 6 -4.80 5.91 2.76
CA GLY A 6 -5.02 4.93 3.83
C GLY A 6 -3.94 4.85 4.91
N THR A 7 -2.74 5.38 4.68
CA THR A 7 -1.63 5.44 5.67
C THR A 7 -1.30 6.86 6.12
N HIS A 8 -2.11 7.86 5.76
CA HIS A 8 -1.96 9.23 6.27
C HIS A 8 -2.20 9.30 7.79
N ASN A 9 -3.17 8.54 8.28
CA ASN A 9 -3.47 8.39 9.70
C ASN A 9 -3.29 6.92 10.12
N PRO A 10 -2.48 6.61 11.16
CA PRO A 10 -2.24 5.23 11.59
C PRO A 10 -3.48 4.54 12.16
N THR A 11 -4.53 5.24 12.59
CA THR A 11 -5.68 4.62 13.29
C THR A 11 -6.36 3.48 12.53
N MET A 12 -6.43 3.58 11.20
CA MET A 12 -6.95 2.48 10.37
C MET A 12 -6.00 1.29 10.36
N ALA A 13 -4.69 1.54 10.20
CA ALA A 13 -3.68 0.50 10.27
C ALA A 13 -3.70 -0.20 11.64
N ASP A 14 -3.77 0.57 12.73
CA ASP A 14 -3.86 0.06 14.10
C ASP A 14 -5.09 -0.83 14.31
N ALA A 15 -6.24 -0.45 13.75
CA ALA A 15 -7.46 -1.26 13.83
C ALA A 15 -7.31 -2.61 13.12
N TYR A 16 -6.74 -2.63 11.90
CA TYR A 16 -6.52 -3.88 11.16
C TYR A 16 -5.45 -4.76 11.82
N LEU A 17 -4.34 -4.16 12.27
CA LEU A 17 -3.28 -4.87 12.98
C LEU A 17 -3.80 -5.45 14.31
N GLY A 18 -4.59 -4.67 15.06
CA GLY A 18 -5.25 -5.11 16.29
C GLY A 18 -6.26 -6.24 16.07
N ALA A 19 -6.89 -6.30 14.89
CA ALA A 19 -7.76 -7.41 14.48
C ALA A 19 -7.00 -8.67 14.00
N GLY A 20 -5.65 -8.63 13.98
CA GLY A 20 -4.81 -9.76 13.64
C GLY A 20 -4.23 -9.74 12.22
N ALA A 21 -4.45 -8.67 11.44
CA ALA A 21 -3.72 -8.48 10.20
C ALA A 21 -2.22 -8.42 10.48
N LYS A 22 -1.41 -9.03 9.61
CA LYS A 22 0.06 -9.02 9.76
C LYS A 22 0.70 -7.76 9.21
N ALA A 23 0.10 -7.17 8.19
CA ALA A 23 0.51 -5.91 7.61
C ALA A 23 -0.70 -5.14 7.09
N TYR A 24 -0.56 -3.82 6.99
CA TYR A 24 -1.53 -2.92 6.37
C TYR A 24 -0.80 -2.00 5.39
N VAL A 25 -1.25 -1.97 4.13
CA VAL A 25 -0.61 -1.24 3.03
C VAL A 25 -1.53 -0.13 2.54
N GLY A 26 -0.97 1.05 2.24
CA GLY A 26 -1.75 2.16 1.67
C GLY A 26 -0.91 3.37 1.32
N TRP A 27 -1.57 4.39 0.76
CA TRP A 27 -0.94 5.64 0.33
C TRP A 27 -0.82 6.64 1.48
N ASN A 28 0.34 7.27 1.62
CA ASN A 28 0.60 8.22 2.72
C ASN A 28 0.01 9.62 2.51
N LYS A 29 -0.57 9.86 1.33
CA LYS A 29 -1.16 11.11 0.84
C LYS A 29 -2.24 10.76 -0.18
N PRO A 30 -3.13 11.71 -0.52
CA PRO A 30 -4.08 11.52 -1.60
C PRO A 30 -3.36 11.11 -2.88
N VAL A 31 -3.91 10.13 -3.59
CA VAL A 31 -3.36 9.63 -4.85
C VAL A 31 -4.35 9.88 -5.98
N THR A 32 -3.91 10.13 -7.21
CA THR A 32 -4.83 10.18 -8.34
C THR A 32 -5.57 8.85 -8.52
N VAL A 33 -6.86 8.88 -8.84
CA VAL A 33 -7.67 7.63 -9.00
C VAL A 33 -7.04 6.68 -10.03
N ASN A 34 -6.54 7.22 -11.15
CA ASN A 34 -5.91 6.40 -12.19
C ASN A 34 -4.64 5.71 -11.68
N HIS A 35 -3.79 6.41 -10.92
CA HIS A 35 -2.57 5.83 -10.34
C HIS A 35 -2.93 4.81 -9.26
N GLY A 36 -3.83 5.16 -8.34
CA GLY A 36 -4.27 4.27 -7.28
C GLY A 36 -4.87 2.97 -7.79
N ASN A 37 -5.76 3.02 -8.79
CA ASN A 37 -6.37 1.82 -9.37
C ASN A 37 -5.38 0.96 -10.13
N LYS A 38 -4.49 1.58 -10.92
CA LYS A 38 -3.45 0.85 -11.65
C LYS A 38 -2.56 0.07 -10.68
N TRP A 39 -2.02 0.75 -9.68
CA TRP A 39 -1.08 0.14 -8.76
C TRP A 39 -1.74 -0.83 -7.79
N ALA A 40 -3.00 -0.64 -7.40
CA ALA A 40 -3.71 -1.66 -6.62
C ALA A 40 -3.73 -3.05 -7.29
N VAL A 41 -3.86 -3.11 -8.62
CA VAL A 41 -3.82 -4.37 -9.38
C VAL A 41 -2.40 -4.94 -9.43
N GLU A 42 -1.41 -4.10 -9.74
CA GLU A 42 0.00 -4.50 -9.81
C GLU A 42 0.54 -4.95 -8.45
N ASP A 43 0.20 -4.24 -7.37
CA ASP A 43 0.60 -4.52 -5.99
C ASP A 43 0.03 -5.86 -5.54
N PHE A 44 -1.23 -6.14 -5.90
CA PHE A 44 -1.87 -7.42 -5.63
C PHE A 44 -1.21 -8.55 -6.41
N ASP A 45 -0.88 -8.36 -7.70
CA ASP A 45 -0.16 -9.34 -8.50
C ASP A 45 1.25 -9.61 -7.98
N MET A 46 1.99 -8.56 -7.59
CA MET A 46 3.30 -8.67 -6.95
C MET A 46 3.24 -9.51 -5.68
N PHE A 47 2.28 -9.23 -4.80
CA PHE A 47 2.13 -9.94 -3.53
C PHE A 47 1.66 -11.39 -3.73
N CYS A 48 0.59 -11.59 -4.51
CA CYS A 48 -0.11 -12.88 -4.61
C CYS A 48 0.50 -13.83 -5.62
N ALA A 49 0.83 -13.35 -6.83
CA ALA A 49 1.27 -14.22 -7.91
C ALA A 49 2.80 -14.31 -7.98
N LYS A 50 3.50 -13.20 -7.72
CA LYS A 50 4.97 -13.13 -7.80
C LYS A 50 5.66 -13.40 -6.47
N GLY A 51 4.91 -13.50 -5.38
CA GLY A 51 5.43 -13.87 -4.05
C GLY A 51 6.30 -12.79 -3.40
N TYR A 52 6.11 -11.53 -3.76
CA TYR A 52 6.87 -10.41 -3.18
C TYR A 52 6.44 -10.20 -1.73
N SER A 53 7.38 -9.79 -0.88
CA SER A 53 7.03 -9.33 0.46
C SER A 53 6.33 -7.97 0.42
N VAL A 54 5.64 -7.60 1.50
CA VAL A 54 5.03 -6.27 1.64
C VAL A 54 6.03 -5.13 1.40
N GLN A 55 7.24 -5.24 1.95
CA GLN A 55 8.32 -4.26 1.72
C GLN A 55 8.69 -4.20 0.23
N GLN A 56 8.84 -5.35 -0.43
CA GLN A 56 9.18 -5.41 -1.86
C GLN A 56 8.08 -4.79 -2.73
N VAL A 57 6.80 -5.04 -2.42
CA VAL A 57 5.67 -4.38 -3.10
C VAL A 57 5.79 -2.87 -2.98
N VAL A 58 5.99 -2.36 -1.76
CA VAL A 58 6.12 -0.91 -1.50
C VAL A 58 7.33 -0.29 -2.19
N ASP A 59 8.46 -0.98 -2.25
CA ASP A 59 9.68 -0.47 -2.87
C ASP A 59 9.63 -0.49 -4.40
N ASN A 60 8.88 -1.42 -5.00
CA ASN A 60 8.69 -1.50 -6.45
C ASN A 60 7.53 -0.63 -6.97
N THR A 61 6.69 -0.11 -6.07
CA THR A 61 5.57 0.77 -6.44
C THR A 61 6.05 2.21 -6.59
N PRO A 62 5.97 2.82 -7.78
CA PRO A 62 6.38 4.19 -7.98
C PRO A 62 5.42 5.16 -7.30
N ARG A 63 5.98 6.30 -6.92
CA ARG A 63 5.20 7.43 -6.40
C ARG A 63 4.23 7.95 -7.45
N ASP A 64 3.12 8.49 -6.96
CA ASP A 64 2.20 9.25 -7.81
C ASP A 64 2.88 10.50 -8.37
N GLY A 65 2.34 11.01 -9.47
CA GLY A 65 2.81 12.23 -10.11
C GLY A 65 2.55 13.50 -9.28
N TRP A 66 2.96 14.64 -9.84
CA TRP A 66 2.50 15.94 -9.35
C TRP A 66 0.98 16.07 -9.54
N PRO A 67 0.22 16.64 -8.59
CA PRO A 67 0.68 17.43 -7.43
C PRO A 67 0.95 16.64 -6.15
N TYR A 68 0.40 15.43 -6.00
CA TYR A 68 0.32 14.81 -4.68
C TYR A 68 1.60 14.10 -4.24
N ARG A 69 2.34 13.52 -5.21
CA ARG A 69 3.59 12.78 -4.94
C ARG A 69 3.42 11.72 -3.84
N ALA A 70 2.25 11.08 -3.81
CA ALA A 70 1.92 10.04 -2.84
C ALA A 70 2.86 8.85 -2.98
N LYS A 71 3.24 8.24 -1.86
CA LYS A 71 4.06 7.02 -1.82
C LYS A 71 3.24 5.92 -1.17
N LEU A 72 3.30 4.71 -1.71
CA LEU A 72 2.82 3.53 -1.02
C LEU A 72 3.70 3.30 0.22
N THR A 73 3.08 2.96 1.34
CA THR A 73 3.75 2.63 2.59
C THR A 73 3.01 1.49 3.27
N TYR A 74 3.56 1.01 4.37
CA TYR A 74 2.92 -0.04 5.16
C TYR A 74 3.15 0.18 6.66
N TYR A 75 2.32 -0.50 7.46
CA TYR A 75 2.51 -0.75 8.88
C TYR A 75 2.49 -2.27 9.14
N GLY A 76 3.18 -2.73 10.19
CA GLY A 76 3.27 -4.14 10.55
C GLY A 76 4.46 -4.85 9.90
N ASP A 77 4.29 -6.12 9.57
CA ASP A 77 5.35 -7.00 9.08
C ASP A 77 5.64 -6.78 7.59
N GLY A 78 6.73 -6.05 7.31
CA GLY A 78 7.21 -5.84 5.94
C GLY A 78 7.78 -7.09 5.27
N SER A 79 8.09 -8.13 6.04
CA SER A 79 8.60 -9.41 5.52
C SER A 79 7.48 -10.39 5.15
N LEU A 80 6.22 -10.05 5.45
CA LEU A 80 5.06 -10.86 5.11
C LEU A 80 5.04 -11.21 3.62
N THR A 81 4.90 -12.49 3.32
CA THR A 81 4.67 -13.10 2.00
C THR A 81 3.45 -14.02 2.07
N LEU A 82 2.88 -14.42 0.92
CA LEU A 82 1.73 -15.35 0.84
C LEU A 82 2.09 -16.85 0.84
N THR A 83 3.32 -17.18 1.25
CA THR A 83 3.85 -18.55 1.33
C THR A 83 3.10 -19.43 2.31
#